data_AF-A0A2M7RXM5-F1
#
_entry.id   AF-A0A2M7RXM5-F1
#
_cell.length_a   1.000
_cell.length_b   1.000
_cell.length_c   1.000
_cell.angle_alpha   90.00
_cell.angle_beta   90.00
_cell.angle_gamma   90.00
#
_symmetry.space_group_name_H-M   'P 1'
#
loop_
_entity.id
_entity.type
_entity.pdbx_description
1 polymer ?
#
loop_
_entity_poly.entity_id
_entity_poly.type
_entity_poly.pdbx_seq_one_letter_code
_entity_poly.pdbx_strand_id
1 'polypeptide(L)'
;MKSSARLKFFTLIELLIVISIIGIIISISFVSFSNVRQKGRDTKRIADIKLIQKSLEDYYRDEGSYPATLTPGQSLIGSSSNTIYMQIIPQ
;
A
#
# COMPACT_ATOMS: atom_id res chain seq x y z
N MET A 1 -28.26 -29.07 47.50
CA MET A 1 -28.68 -28.69 46.14
C MET A 1 -27.43 -28.27 45.36
N LYS A 2 -27.11 -29.01 44.28
CA LYS A 2 -26.11 -28.79 43.21
C LYS A 2 -24.72 -28.23 43.59
N SER A 3 -23.73 -29.12 43.61
CA SER A 3 -22.29 -28.80 43.57
C SER A 3 -21.93 -28.34 42.15
N SER A 4 -21.45 -27.10 42.03
CA SER A 4 -21.04 -26.47 40.76
C SER A 4 -19.63 -26.88 40.33
N ALA A 5 -19.48 -27.02 39.02
CA ALA A 5 -18.38 -27.67 38.32
C ALA A 5 -16.97 -27.17 38.65
N ARG A 6 -16.03 -28.11 38.76
CA ARG A 6 -14.58 -27.81 38.73
C ARG A 6 -14.12 -27.67 37.29
N LEU A 7 -13.83 -26.44 36.87
CA LEU A 7 -12.99 -26.19 35.71
C LEU A 7 -11.53 -26.36 36.14
N LYS A 8 -10.97 -27.54 35.89
CA LYS A 8 -9.53 -27.68 35.67
C LYS A 8 -9.39 -28.00 34.19
N PHE A 9 -8.45 -27.36 33.51
CA PHE A 9 -7.44 -27.95 32.62
C PHE A 9 -6.68 -26.79 31.99
N PHE A 10 -5.60 -26.38 32.64
CA PHE A 10 -4.52 -25.67 31.97
C PHE A 10 -3.23 -26.34 32.43
N THR A 11 -2.69 -27.20 31.57
CA THR A 11 -1.41 -27.87 31.82
C THR A 11 -0.27 -27.03 31.27
N LEU A 12 0.92 -27.18 31.86
CA LEU A 12 2.12 -26.52 31.34
C LEU A 12 2.43 -26.93 29.90
N ILE A 13 2.12 -28.17 29.53
CA ILE A 13 2.33 -28.68 28.18
C ILE A 13 1.36 -28.04 27.17
N GLU A 14 0.12 -27.75 27.56
CA GLU A 14 -0.82 -27.01 26.70
C GLU A 14 -0.32 -25.60 26.42
N LEU A 15 0.16 -24.87 27.44
CA LEU A 15 0.76 -23.55 27.23
C LEU A 15 1.98 -23.62 26.30
N LEU A 16 2.84 -24.63 26.48
CA LEU A 16 4.05 -24.82 25.70
C LEU A 16 3.76 -25.11 24.22
N ILE A 17 2.76 -25.93 23.92
CA ILE A 17 2.34 -26.21 22.54
C ILE A 17 1.78 -24.94 21.90
N VAL A 18 0.96 -24.16 22.62
CA VAL A 18 0.35 -22.93 22.10
C VAL A 18 1.40 -21.90 21.70
N ILE A 19 2.38 -21.62 22.57
CA ILE A 19 3.45 -20.66 22.22
C ILE A 19 4.35 -21.17 21.08
N SER A 20 4.53 -22.49 20.99
CA SER A 20 5.29 -23.11 19.90
C SER A 20 4.59 -22.91 18.55
N ILE A 21 3.28 -23.14 18.49
CA ILE A 21 2.47 -22.92 17.28
C ILE A 21 2.46 -21.43 16.89
N ILE A 22 2.26 -20.54 17.86
CA ILE A 22 2.30 -19.08 17.63
C ILE A 22 3.67 -18.66 17.06
N GLY A 23 4.77 -19.17 17.62
CA GLY A 23 6.12 -18.90 17.12
C GLY A 23 6.33 -19.33 15.67
N ILE A 24 5.83 -20.50 15.30
CA ILE A 24 5.90 -21.01 13.91
C ILE A 24 5.12 -20.08 12.97
N ILE A 25 3.88 -19.72 13.30
CA ILE A 25 3.04 -18.84 12.47
C ILE A 25 3.70 -17.47 12.28
N ILE A 26 4.24 -16.90 13.36
CA ILE A 26 4.91 -15.59 13.35
C ILE A 26 6.12 -15.62 12.41
N SER A 27 6.99 -16.64 12.50
CA SER A 27 8.21 -16.71 11.68
C SER A 27 7.91 -16.72 10.18
N ILE A 28 6.90 -17.48 9.75
CA ILE A 28 6.47 -17.53 8.34
C ILE A 28 5.82 -16.21 7.91
N SER A 29 5.00 -15.61 8.78
CA SER A 29 4.28 -14.36 8.48
C SER A 29 5.24 -13.18 8.23
N PHE A 30 6.35 -13.11 8.98
CA PHE A 30 7.34 -12.04 8.81
C PHE A 30 8.01 -12.05 7.43
N VAL A 31 8.32 -13.24 6.88
CA VAL A 31 8.96 -13.36 5.56
C VAL A 31 8.02 -12.91 4.43
N SER A 32 6.72 -13.18 4.55
CA SER A 32 5.71 -12.75 3.58
C SER A 32 5.54 -11.22 3.55
N PHE A 33 5.65 -10.58 4.72
CA PHE A 33 5.36 -9.16 4.88
C PHE A 33 6.31 -8.23 4.11
N SER A 34 7.59 -8.57 4.00
CA SER A 34 8.55 -7.77 3.23
C SER A 34 8.21 -7.76 1.73
N ASN A 35 7.85 -8.93 1.19
CA ASN A 35 7.47 -9.13 -0.21
C ASN A 35 6.17 -8.39 -0.54
N VAL A 36 5.18 -8.43 0.35
CA VAL A 36 3.92 -7.69 0.18
C VAL A 36 4.17 -6.18 0.15
N ARG A 37 5.04 -5.66 1.02
CA ARG A 37 5.40 -4.23 1.02
C ARG A 37 6.07 -3.81 -0.28
N GLN A 38 6.98 -4.64 -0.81
CA GLN A 38 7.63 -4.36 -2.10
C GLN A 38 6.61 -4.35 -3.24
N LYS A 39 5.78 -5.40 -3.35
CA LYS A 39 4.71 -5.46 -4.36
C LYS A 39 3.72 -4.29 -4.26
N GLY A 40 3.40 -3.85 -3.04
CA GLY A 40 2.56 -2.67 -2.81
C GLY A 40 3.19 -1.39 -3.36
N ARG A 41 4.49 -1.18 -3.14
CA ARG A 41 5.22 -0.03 -3.73
C ARG A 41 5.26 -0.10 -5.25
N ASP A 42 5.52 -1.27 -5.82
CA ASP A 42 5.59 -1.44 -7.27
C ASP A 42 4.22 -1.24 -7.93
N THR A 43 3.16 -1.75 -7.32
CA THR A 43 1.78 -1.50 -7.77
C THR A 43 1.45 -0.02 -7.75
N LYS A 44 1.85 0.70 -6.68
CA LYS A 44 1.67 2.15 -6.58
C LYS A 44 2.42 2.88 -7.70
N ARG A 45 3.71 2.58 -7.91
CA ARG A 45 4.51 3.18 -8.99
C ARG A 45 3.90 2.96 -10.37
N ILE A 46 3.40 1.75 -10.65
CA ILE A 46 2.72 1.45 -11.92
C ILE A 46 1.45 2.30 -12.08
N ALA A 47 0.66 2.45 -11.02
CA ALA A 47 -0.53 3.30 -11.05
C ALA A 47 -0.17 4.79 -11.26
N ASP A 48 0.88 5.26 -10.57
CA ASP A 48 1.37 6.63 -10.67
C ASP A 48 1.87 6.96 -12.09
N ILE A 49 2.61 6.05 -12.72
CA ILE A 49 3.05 6.21 -14.13
C ILE A 49 1.86 6.33 -15.08
N LYS A 50 0.82 5.49 -14.89
CA LYS A 50 -0.39 5.55 -15.73
C LYS A 50 -1.16 6.86 -15.56
N LEU A 51 -1.21 7.39 -14.33
CA LEU A 51 -1.82 8.70 -14.05
C LEU A 51 -1.03 9.83 -14.72
N ILE A 52 0.30 9.80 -14.62
CA ILE A 52 1.17 10.77 -15.30
C ILE A 52 0.96 10.69 -16.82
N GLN A 53 0.99 9.50 -17.42
CA GLN A 53 0.77 9.33 -18.85
C GLN A 53 -0.56 9.95 -19.29
N LYS A 54 -1.66 9.60 -18.61
CA LYS A 54 -2.99 10.12 -18.95
C LYS A 54 -3.05 11.64 -18.84
N SER A 55 -2.54 12.21 -17.75
CA SER A 55 -2.54 13.66 -17.55
C SER A 55 -1.67 14.41 -18.56
N LEU A 56 -0.57 13.80 -19.02
CA LEU A 56 0.25 14.34 -20.10
C LEU A 56 -0.44 14.28 -21.46
N GLU A 57 -1.18 13.22 -21.75
CA GLU A 57 -1.99 13.11 -22.96
C GLU A 57 -3.11 14.16 -22.97
N ASP A 58 -3.81 14.35 -21.84
CA ASP A 58 -4.82 15.39 -21.70
C ASP A 58 -4.20 16.80 -21.83
N TYR A 59 -3.02 17.04 -21.25
CA TYR A 59 -2.28 18.29 -21.42
C TYR A 59 -1.93 18.54 -22.89
N TYR A 60 -1.37 17.54 -23.57
CA TYR A 60 -0.98 17.67 -24.99
C TYR A 60 -2.18 17.95 -25.89
N ARG A 61 -3.34 17.32 -25.61
CA ARG A 61 -4.57 17.55 -26.38
C ARG A 61 -5.01 19.01 -26.32
N ASP A 62 -4.85 19.66 -25.16
CA ASP A 62 -5.38 21.00 -24.92
C ASP A 62 -4.34 22.10 -25.22
N GLU A 63 -3.07 21.88 -24.89
CA GLU A 63 -1.98 22.86 -25.01
C GLU A 63 -1.13 22.64 -26.28
N GLY A 64 -1.35 21.55 -27.01
CA GLY A 64 -0.65 21.21 -28.27
C GLY A 64 0.83 20.84 -28.13
N SER A 65 1.34 20.76 -26.90
CA SER A 65 2.73 20.43 -26.57
C SER A 65 2.80 19.74 -25.21
N TYR A 66 3.90 19.06 -24.92
CA TYR A 66 4.12 18.48 -23.58
C TYR A 66 4.72 19.52 -22.64
N PRO A 67 4.46 19.42 -21.32
CA PRO A 67 5.02 20.36 -20.34
C PRO A 67 6.55 20.27 -20.32
N ALA A 68 7.21 21.43 -20.27
CA ALA A 68 8.67 21.51 -20.28
C ALA A 68 9.34 20.93 -19.01
N THR A 69 8.62 20.94 -17.89
CA THR A 69 9.11 20.46 -16.60
C THR A 69 8.02 19.76 -15.81
N LEU A 70 8.36 18.62 -15.21
CA LEU A 70 7.52 17.90 -14.25
C LEU A 70 8.24 17.87 -12.91
N THR A 71 7.69 18.56 -11.91
CA THR A 71 8.25 18.62 -10.56
C THR A 71 7.43 17.74 -9.61
N PRO A 72 8.00 16.66 -9.06
CA PRO A 72 7.27 15.82 -8.10
C PRO A 72 6.72 16.63 -6.93
N GLY A 73 5.49 16.34 -6.51
CA GLY A 73 4.81 17.07 -5.44
C GLY A 73 4.15 18.39 -5.87
N GLN A 74 4.28 18.81 -7.13
CA GLN A 74 3.59 19.99 -7.67
C GLN A 74 2.43 19.58 -8.59
N SER A 75 1.50 20.51 -8.83
CA SER A 75 0.42 20.32 -9.80
C SER A 75 0.94 20.45 -11.23
N LEU A 76 0.39 19.64 -12.14
CA LEU A 76 0.53 19.86 -13.58
C LEU A 76 -0.59 20.82 -14.02
N ILE A 77 -0.22 22.05 -14.37
CA ILE A 77 -1.12 23.13 -14.78
C ILE A 77 -0.78 23.52 -16.22
N GLY A 78 -1.81 23.77 -17.04
CA GLY A 78 -1.67 24.26 -18.41
C GLY A 78 -0.88 25.57 -18.48
N SER A 79 -0.10 25.75 -19.54
CA SER A 79 0.69 26.97 -19.73
C SER A 79 -0.17 28.12 -20.27
N SER A 80 -1.23 27.80 -21.01
CA SER A 80 -2.09 28.76 -21.70
C SER A 80 -3.48 28.79 -21.07
N SER A 81 -3.97 27.63 -20.63
CA SER A 81 -5.17 27.50 -19.82
C SER A 81 -4.74 27.24 -18.38
N ASN A 82 -5.24 27.99 -17.40
CA ASN A 82 -4.96 27.76 -15.97
C ASN A 82 -5.66 26.47 -15.44
N THR A 83 -5.76 25.45 -16.30
CA THR A 83 -6.42 24.16 -16.11
C THR A 83 -5.47 23.21 -15.40
N ILE A 84 -5.98 22.53 -14.38
CA ILE A 84 -5.21 21.56 -13.61
C ILE A 84 -5.42 20.18 -14.22
N TYR A 85 -4.38 19.65 -14.88
CA TYR A 85 -4.37 18.32 -15.50
C TYR A 85 -4.02 17.23 -14.49
N MET A 86 -3.25 17.58 -13.46
CA MET A 86 -3.00 16.71 -12.33
C MET A 86 -2.73 17.54 -11.08
N GLN A 87 -3.41 17.22 -9.98
CA GLN A 87 -3.30 17.99 -8.74
C GLN A 87 -1.92 17.85 -8.09
N ILE A 88 -1.33 16.65 -8.11
CA ILE A 88 0.01 16.38 -7.57
C ILE A 88 0.69 15.34 -8.45
N ILE A 89 1.90 15.64 -8.92
CA ILE A 89 2.79 14.67 -9.54
C ILE A 89 3.30 13.70 -8.46
N PRO A 90 2.99 12.39 -8.54
CA PRO A 90 3.46 11.42 -7.55
C PRO A 90 4.99 11.35 -7.45
N GLN A 91 5.49 10.93 -6.28
CA GLN A 91 6.92 10.74 -6.00
C GLN A 91 7.34 9.28 -6.11
#